data_AF-A0A182AU29-F1
#
_entry.id   AF-A0A182AU29-F1
#
_cell.length_a   1.000
_cell.length_b   1.000
_cell.length_c   1.000
_cell.angle_alpha   90.00
_cell.angle_beta   90.00
_cell.angle_gamma   90.00
#
_symmetry.space_group_name_H-M   'P 1'
#
loop_
_entity.id
_entity.type
_entity.pdbx_description
1 polymer ?
#
loop_
_entity_poly.entity_id
_entity_poly.type
_entity_poly.pdbx_seq_one_letter_code
_entity_poly.pdbx_strand_id
1 'polypeptide(L)'
;MNRFGPIRLLVIQPTSLCNLDCSYCYLPERHQRHLLADGLLRPILQRVLESPFLGDGFTLLWHAGEPLTRPPPSTHGPVRSCRRRWHPIPGCRWCRRCRPTAR
;
A
#
# COMPACT_ATOMS: atom_id res chain seq x y z
N MET A 1 5.82 -13.71 -23.10
CA MET A 1 4.81 -13.86 -22.03
C MET A 1 5.48 -13.58 -20.69
N ASN A 2 4.91 -12.71 -19.87
CA ASN A 2 5.47 -12.42 -18.54
C ASN A 2 5.13 -13.57 -17.60
N ARG A 3 6.13 -14.22 -16.98
CA ARG A 3 5.92 -15.42 -16.14
C ARG A 3 5.25 -15.12 -14.79
N PHE A 4 5.07 -13.83 -14.47
CA PHE A 4 4.53 -13.35 -13.21
C PHE A 4 3.47 -12.27 -13.45
N GLY A 5 2.57 -12.10 -12.47
CA GLY A 5 1.55 -11.05 -12.43
C GLY A 5 0.15 -11.48 -12.93
N PRO A 6 -0.83 -10.56 -12.90
CA PRO A 6 -0.71 -9.18 -12.42
C PRO A 6 -0.65 -9.09 -10.88
N ILE A 7 0.00 -8.04 -10.35
CA ILE A 7 -0.06 -7.70 -8.92
C ILE A 7 -1.49 -7.27 -8.60
N ARG A 8 -2.14 -8.00 -7.69
CA ARG A 8 -3.53 -7.73 -7.26
C ARG A 8 -3.62 -7.18 -5.84
N LEU A 9 -2.65 -7.52 -5.00
CA LEU A 9 -2.61 -7.16 -3.58
C LEU A 9 -1.18 -6.73 -3.22
N LEU A 10 -1.06 -5.57 -2.59
CA LEU A 10 0.16 -5.08 -1.96
C LEU A 10 -0.11 -5.00 -0.45
N VAL A 11 0.56 -5.85 0.33
CA VAL A 11 0.50 -5.82 1.79
C VAL A 11 1.65 -4.98 2.31
N ILE A 12 1.36 -3.97 3.12
CA ILE A 12 2.35 -3.12 3.78
C ILE A 12 2.30 -3.38 5.28
N GLN A 13 3.45 -3.70 5.85
CA GLN A 13 3.67 -3.75 7.30
C GLN A 13 4.06 -2.36 7.81
N PRO A 14 3.17 -1.65 8.53
CA PRO A 14 3.41 -0.28 8.94
C PRO A 14 4.20 -0.17 10.25
N THR A 15 4.07 -1.22 11.06
CA THR A 15 4.64 -1.38 12.39
C THR A 15 4.91 -2.86 12.65
N SER A 16 5.94 -3.20 13.41
CA SER A 16 6.09 -4.53 14.01
C SER A 16 5.41 -4.65 15.37
N LEU A 17 5.14 -3.53 16.04
CA LEU A 17 4.58 -3.52 17.39
C LEU A 17 3.15 -4.07 17.38
N CYS A 18 2.88 -5.12 18.16
CA CYS A 18 1.55 -5.64 18.46
C CYS A 18 1.36 -5.72 19.98
N ASN A 19 0.19 -5.28 20.47
CA ASN A 19 -0.15 -5.28 21.89
C ASN A 19 -0.82 -6.60 22.34
N LEU A 20 -1.04 -7.56 21.44
CA LEU A 20 -1.61 -8.86 21.74
C LEU A 20 -0.52 -9.93 21.87
N ASP A 21 -0.73 -10.88 22.79
CA ASP A 21 0.20 -11.98 23.05
C ASP A 21 -0.31 -13.31 22.48
N CYS A 22 -0.60 -13.33 21.17
CA CYS A 22 -1.16 -14.50 20.52
C CYS A 22 -0.11 -15.63 20.42
N SER A 23 -0.45 -16.84 20.90
CA SER A 23 0.40 -18.04 20.81
C SER A 23 0.63 -18.55 19.39
N TYR A 24 -0.21 -18.12 18.44
CA TYR A 24 -0.16 -18.47 17.02
C TYR A 24 0.32 -17.29 16.14
N CYS A 25 0.96 -16.28 16.74
CA CYS A 25 1.41 -15.10 16.00
C CYS A 25 2.57 -15.45 15.05
N TYR A 26 2.39 -15.19 13.75
CA TYR A 26 3.44 -15.38 12.76
C TYR A 26 4.49 -14.25 12.76
N LEU A 27 4.24 -13.14 13.46
CA LEU A 27 5.08 -11.95 13.42
C LEU A 27 6.25 -12.08 14.42
N PRO A 28 7.50 -12.22 13.95
CA PRO A 28 8.66 -12.23 14.84
C PRO A 28 8.83 -10.86 15.49
N GLU A 29 9.45 -10.82 16.68
CA GLU A 29 9.84 -9.57 17.35
C GLU A 29 8.68 -8.56 17.57
N ARG A 30 7.44 -9.06 17.72
CA ARG A 30 6.20 -8.26 17.83
C ARG A 30 6.17 -7.20 18.94
N HIS A 31 7.07 -7.27 19.91
CA HIS A 31 7.18 -6.30 21.01
C HIS A 31 8.04 -5.08 20.63
N GLN A 32 8.80 -5.17 19.53
CA GLN A 32 9.64 -4.07 19.07
C GLN A 32 8.82 -3.07 18.24
N ARG A 33 9.13 -1.78 18.37
CA ARG A 33 8.43 -0.70 17.66
C ARG A 33 9.19 -0.25 16.41
N HIS A 34 9.35 -1.15 15.45
CA HIS A 34 9.83 -0.78 14.13
C HIS A 34 8.70 -0.18 13.33
N LEU A 35 8.94 1.00 12.79
CA LEU A 35 8.01 1.73 11.96
C LEU A 35 8.58 1.76 10.54
N LEU A 36 7.75 1.50 9.52
CA LEU A 36 8.02 1.91 8.14
C LEU A 36 8.61 3.35 8.10
N ALA A 37 9.54 3.72 7.23
CA ALA A 37 9.92 5.15 7.17
C ALA A 37 8.84 5.95 6.42
N ASP A 38 8.50 7.16 6.87
CA ASP A 38 7.48 8.00 6.20
C ASP A 38 7.83 8.25 4.71
N GLY A 39 9.12 8.40 4.42
CA GLY A 39 9.63 8.57 3.07
C GLY A 39 9.65 7.29 2.22
N LEU A 40 9.38 6.10 2.77
CA LEU A 40 9.53 4.83 2.06
C LEU A 40 8.27 4.39 1.33
N LEU A 41 7.09 4.81 1.79
CA LEU A 41 5.82 4.42 1.16
C LEU A 41 5.73 4.88 -0.30
N ARG A 42 6.13 6.12 -0.58
CA ARG A 42 6.11 6.68 -1.94
C ARG A 42 7.03 5.89 -2.91
N PRO A 43 8.31 5.63 -2.59
CA PRO A 43 9.17 4.75 -3.38
C PRO A 43 8.61 3.33 -3.61
N ILE A 44 7.99 2.72 -2.59
CA ILE A 44 7.37 1.39 -2.72
C ILE A 44 6.24 1.43 -3.75
N LEU A 45 5.32 2.39 -3.62
CA LEU A 45 4.21 2.55 -4.56
C LEU A 45 4.70 2.88 -5.97
N GLN A 46 5.71 3.74 -6.09
CA GLN A 46 6.35 4.05 -7.37
C GLN A 46 6.86 2.80 -8.07
N ARG A 47 7.63 1.96 -7.36
CA ARG A 47 8.18 0.69 -7.89
C ARG A 47 7.08 -0.25 -8.39
N VAL A 48 5.98 -0.38 -7.66
CA VAL A 48 4.84 -1.23 -8.06
C VAL A 48 4.15 -0.67 -9.30
N LEU A 49 3.91 0.65 -9.33
CA LEU A 49 3.23 1.32 -10.44
C LEU A 49 4.07 1.35 -11.73
N GLU A 50 5.39 1.35 -11.62
CA GLU A 50 6.32 1.30 -12.75
C GLU A 50 6.60 -0.13 -13.23
N SER A 51 6.21 -1.14 -12.45
CA SER A 51 6.47 -2.55 -12.78
C SER A 51 5.66 -3.02 -14.00
N PRO A 52 6.20 -3.98 -14.78
CA PRO A 52 5.46 -4.61 -15.89
C PRO A 52 4.36 -5.57 -15.40
N PHE A 53 4.16 -5.69 -14.08
CA PHE A 53 3.20 -6.58 -13.45
C PHE A 53 1.93 -5.85 -13.01
N LEU A 54 1.82 -4.55 -13.27
CA LEU A 54 0.61 -3.79 -12.99
C LEU A 54 -0.47 -4.09 -14.04
N GLY A 55 -1.61 -4.62 -13.60
CA GLY A 55 -2.82 -4.75 -14.42
C GLY A 55 -3.71 -3.50 -14.32
N ASP A 56 -5.03 -3.69 -14.31
CA ASP A 56 -6.00 -2.59 -14.19
C ASP A 56 -6.01 -1.87 -12.82
N GLY A 57 -5.28 -2.41 -11.85
CA GLY A 57 -5.16 -1.89 -10.49
C GLY A 57 -4.84 -2.98 -9.48
N PHE A 58 -4.58 -2.56 -8.24
CA PHE A 58 -4.31 -3.43 -7.10
C PHE A 58 -4.96 -2.88 -5.82
N THR A 59 -5.10 -3.74 -4.81
CA THR A 59 -5.53 -3.37 -3.46
C THR A 59 -4.32 -3.17 -2.56
N LEU A 60 -4.28 -2.05 -1.84
CA LEU A 60 -3.31 -1.80 -0.78
C LEU A 60 -3.91 -2.25 0.55
N LEU A 61 -3.24 -3.18 1.23
CA LEU A 61 -3.63 -3.67 2.55
C LEU A 61 -2.61 -3.22 3.60
N TRP A 62 -3.07 -2.50 4.61
CA TRP A 62 -2.29 -2.06 5.77
C TRP A 62 -2.45 -3.10 6.87
N HIS A 63 -1.45 -3.95 7.09
CA HIS A 63 -1.56 -5.14 7.93
C HIS A 63 -0.26 -5.44 8.68
N ALA A 64 -0.29 -6.36 9.64
CA ALA A 64 0.77 -6.71 10.59
C ALA A 64 1.02 -5.66 11.69
N GLY A 65 1.53 -6.14 12.82
CA GLY A 65 1.53 -5.41 14.08
C GLY A 65 0.12 -5.12 14.60
N GLU A 66 0.00 -4.11 15.46
CA GLU A 66 -1.22 -3.39 15.77
C GLU A 66 -1.34 -2.22 14.77
N PRO A 67 -2.13 -2.37 13.70
CA PRO A 67 -2.09 -1.44 12.57
C PRO A 67 -2.49 -0.01 12.93
N LEU A 68 -3.25 0.19 14.01
CA LEU A 68 -3.66 1.53 14.47
C LEU A 68 -2.57 2.29 15.23
N THR A 69 -1.52 1.61 15.70
CA THR A 69 -0.34 2.29 16.29
C THR A 69 0.42 3.13 15.28
N ARG A 70 0.19 2.86 13.98
CA ARG A 70 0.60 3.74 12.90
C ARG A 70 -0.51 3.87 11.86
N PRO A 71 -1.25 4.98 11.89
CA PRO A 71 -2.36 5.16 10.97
C PRO A 71 -1.88 5.21 9.52
N PRO A 72 -2.66 4.65 8.56
CA PRO A 72 -2.35 4.79 7.14
C PRO A 72 -2.39 6.28 6.74
N PRO A 73 -1.67 6.69 5.67
CA PRO A 73 -1.58 8.09 5.27
C PRO A 73 -2.92 8.78 4.99
N SER A 74 -3.98 8.00 4.79
CA SER A 74 -5.32 8.50 4.49
C SER A 74 -6.20 8.74 5.71
N THR A 75 -5.74 8.66 6.97
CA THR A 75 -6.62 8.79 8.17
C THR A 75 -7.32 10.13 8.39
N HIS A 76 -7.27 11.05 7.43
CA HIS A 76 -8.27 12.11 7.28
C HIS A 76 -9.45 11.74 6.35
N GLY A 77 -9.59 10.46 5.96
CA GLY A 77 -10.66 9.94 5.08
C GLY A 77 -10.73 8.40 5.05
N PRO A 78 -11.84 7.82 4.55
CA PRO A 78 -12.09 6.38 4.63
C PRO A 78 -11.05 5.58 3.81
N VAL A 79 -10.48 4.53 4.43
CA VAL A 79 -9.71 3.46 3.75
C VAL A 79 -10.68 2.74 2.81
N ARG A 80 -10.86 3.29 1.61
CA ARG A 80 -11.65 2.67 0.56
C ARG A 80 -10.80 1.58 -0.06
N SER A 81 -11.30 0.34 -0.08
CA SER A 81 -10.88 -0.59 -1.12
C SER A 81 -11.02 0.16 -2.44
N CYS A 82 -9.92 0.31 -3.19
CA CYS A 82 -9.94 1.01 -4.46
C CYS A 82 -10.57 0.07 -5.50
N ARG A 83 -11.87 -0.21 -5.35
CA ARG A 83 -12.67 -1.05 -6.25
C ARG A 83 -13.20 -0.27 -7.45
N ARG A 84 -13.03 1.05 -7.46
CA ARG A 84 -13.39 1.92 -8.59
C ARG A 84 -12.19 2.79 -8.93
N ARG A 85 -11.58 2.49 -10.08
CA ARG A 85 -10.71 3.32 -10.92
C ARG A 85 -10.17 4.54 -10.16
N TRP A 86 -8.94 4.44 -9.66
CA TRP A 86 -8.20 5.54 -9.01
C TRP A 86 -8.54 6.89 -9.66
N HIS A 87 -9.41 7.67 -9.01
CA HIS A 87 -9.76 9.01 -9.46
C HIS A 87 -8.64 9.97 -9.05
N PRO A 88 -8.36 11.00 -9.85
CA PRO A 88 -7.29 11.94 -9.58
C PRO A 88 -7.53 12.65 -8.26
N ILE A 89 -6.58 12.52 -7.33
CA ILE A 89 -6.43 13.46 -6.22
C ILE A 89 -5.76 14.71 -6.81
N PRO A 90 -6.30 15.93 -6.60
CA PRO A 90 -5.63 17.16 -7.01
C PRO A 90 -4.20 17.18 -6.44
N GLY A 91 -3.19 17.15 -7.32
CA GLY A 91 -1.77 17.08 -6.95
C GLY A 91 -1.09 15.71 -7.08
N CYS A 92 -1.83 14.61 -7.31
CA CYS A 92 -1.22 13.29 -7.52
C CYS A 92 -0.79 13.07 -8.98
N ARG A 93 0.48 13.33 -9.28
CA ARG A 93 1.15 13.12 -10.58
C ARG A 93 1.40 11.62 -10.92
N TRP A 94 0.59 10.70 -10.40
CA TRP A 94 0.86 9.24 -10.38
C TRP A 94 -0.01 8.42 -11.33
N CYS A 95 -0.75 9.05 -12.24
CA CYS A 95 -1.59 8.36 -13.21
C CYS A 95 -0.95 8.40 -14.60
N ARG A 96 -0.46 7.26 -15.11
CA ARG A 96 0.00 7.11 -16.51
C ARG A 96 -1.14 7.27 -17.54
N ARG A 97 -2.39 7.44 -17.10
CA ARG A 97 -3.56 7.74 -17.94
C ARG A 97 -3.85 9.24 -18.10
N CYS A 98 -2.93 10.10 -17.68
CA CYS A 98 -2.89 11.51 -18.06
C CYS A 98 -2.06 11.69 -19.35
N ARG A 99 -2.43 11.03 -20.45
CA ARG A 99 -2.12 11.61 -21.75
C ARG A 99 -3.23 12.64 -22.03
N PRO A 100 -2.91 13.88 -22.40
CA PRO A 100 -3.94 14.74 -22.98
C PRO A 100 -4.48 13.98 -24.18
N THR A 101 -5.78 13.71 -24.19
CA THR A 101 -6.46 13.43 -25.45
C THR A 101 -6.26 14.70 -26.28
N ALA A 102 -5.36 14.63 -27.25
CA ALA A 102 -5.26 15.62 -28.30
C ALA A 102 -6.65 15.75 -28.94
N ARG A 103 -7.25 16.92 -28.77
CA ARG A 103 -8.14 17.55 -29.74
C ARG A 103 -7.66 18.97 -29.90
#